data_AF-A0A522BVB0-F1
#
_entry.id   AF-A0A522BVB0-F1
#
_cell.length_a   1.000
_cell.length_b   1.000
_cell.length_c   1.000
_cell.angle_alpha   90.00
_cell.angle_beta   90.00
_cell.angle_gamma   90.00
#
_symmetry.space_group_name_H-M   'P 1'
#
loop_
_entity.id
_entity.type
_entity.pdbx_description
1 polymer ?
#
loop_
_entity_poly.entity_id
_entity_poly.type
_entity_poly.pdbx_seq_one_letter_code
_entity_poly.pdbx_strand_id
1 'polypeptide(L)'
;MSAARHSRGTAPGGSPPADLSSSVPRPSGLVLSPFRALRFDPATAGDLAALTSPPYDVLSDDEVRALEARSEHNVVRLILPRDDAAGGQDRYARAAATLRSWRAEGVLRPDDVPALYVYEQAAPDGHVQRGLLGALGLTPAEDEIVLPHENTMAGPVSDRLALYTAVEADLEPIFLVYDGGGAASAAVA
;
A
#
# COMPACT_ATOMS: atom_id res chain seq x y z
N MET A 1 5.50 73.42 -14.93
CA MET A 1 6.62 72.60 -14.45
C MET A 1 6.19 71.14 -14.54
N SER A 2 6.90 70.38 -15.38
CA SER A 2 6.50 69.08 -15.92
C SER A 2 6.78 67.94 -14.94
N ALA A 3 5.78 67.10 -14.67
CA ALA A 3 5.90 65.88 -13.88
C ALA A 3 6.33 64.71 -14.78
N ALA A 4 7.46 64.09 -14.43
CA ALA A 4 8.08 63.00 -15.17
C ALA A 4 7.24 61.71 -15.10
N ARG A 5 6.89 61.19 -16.28
CA ARG A 5 6.34 59.84 -16.47
C ARG A 5 7.42 58.80 -16.16
N HIS A 6 7.16 57.91 -15.20
CA HIS A 6 7.93 56.70 -15.01
C HIS A 6 7.38 55.61 -15.95
N SER A 7 8.22 55.16 -16.89
CA SER A 7 7.96 54.02 -17.76
C SER A 7 8.12 52.72 -16.96
N ARG A 8 7.07 51.89 -16.89
CA ARG A 8 7.17 50.51 -16.44
C ARG A 8 7.79 49.69 -17.57
N GLY A 9 8.95 49.11 -17.32
CA GLY A 9 9.58 48.14 -18.23
C GLY A 9 8.74 46.87 -18.31
N THR A 10 8.40 46.47 -19.53
CA THR A 10 7.76 45.21 -19.86
C THR A 10 8.79 44.10 -19.74
N ALA A 11 8.64 43.20 -18.76
CA ALA A 11 9.45 41.99 -18.68
C ALA A 11 9.11 41.07 -19.88
N PRO A 12 10.10 40.40 -20.51
CA PRO A 12 9.84 39.50 -21.62
C PRO A 12 9.02 38.30 -21.14
N GLY A 13 7.91 38.05 -21.84
CA GLY A 13 7.03 36.91 -21.60
C GLY A 13 7.77 35.61 -21.80
N GLY A 14 8.10 34.93 -20.70
CA GLY A 14 8.39 33.51 -20.74
C GLY A 14 7.10 32.77 -21.09
N SER A 15 7.15 31.92 -22.10
CA SER A 15 6.08 30.96 -22.37
C SER A 15 5.76 30.20 -21.07
N PRO A 16 4.47 29.93 -20.77
CA PRO A 16 4.13 29.04 -19.67
C PRO A 16 4.85 27.69 -19.88
N PRO A 17 5.26 27.01 -18.81
CA PRO A 17 5.84 25.69 -18.92
C PRO A 17 4.87 24.79 -19.70
N ALA A 18 5.40 24.04 -20.66
CA ALA A 18 4.62 23.08 -21.42
C ALA A 18 3.86 22.17 -20.46
N ASP A 19 2.56 22.07 -20.67
CA ASP A 19 1.69 21.12 -19.98
C ASP A 19 2.27 19.72 -20.18
N LEU A 20 2.78 19.11 -19.10
CA LEU A 20 3.24 17.72 -19.08
C LEU A 20 2.07 16.73 -19.16
N SER A 21 0.85 17.20 -19.41
CA SER A 21 -0.28 16.40 -19.88
C SER A 21 -0.04 15.92 -21.31
N SER A 22 0.95 15.05 -21.52
CA SER A 22 1.03 14.23 -22.71
C SER A 22 0.96 12.75 -22.37
N SER A 23 -0.22 12.20 -22.65
CA SER A 23 -0.44 10.88 -23.25
C SER A 23 0.01 9.65 -22.47
N VAL A 24 -0.29 9.55 -21.18
CA VAL A 24 -0.52 8.21 -20.62
C VAL A 24 -1.88 7.76 -21.16
N PRO A 25 -1.96 6.66 -21.94
CA PRO A 25 -3.24 6.13 -22.38
C PRO A 25 -4.13 5.90 -21.16
N ARG A 26 -5.29 6.57 -21.12
CA ARG A 26 -6.26 6.31 -20.06
C ARG A 26 -6.90 4.95 -20.34
N PRO A 27 -6.80 4.00 -19.42
CA PRO A 27 -7.46 2.72 -19.62
C PRO A 27 -8.97 2.94 -19.66
N SER A 28 -9.68 2.12 -20.44
CA SER A 28 -11.15 2.18 -20.51
C SER A 28 -11.84 1.45 -19.34
N GLY A 29 -11.07 1.05 -18.33
CA GLY A 29 -11.54 0.27 -17.18
C GLY A 29 -10.41 -0.09 -16.23
N LEU A 30 -10.73 -0.92 -15.23
CA LEU A 30 -9.79 -1.37 -14.20
C LEU A 30 -8.56 -2.04 -14.84
N VAL A 31 -7.35 -1.61 -14.45
CA VAL A 31 -6.10 -2.26 -14.84
C VAL A 31 -5.50 -2.95 -13.62
N LEU A 32 -5.29 -4.25 -13.73
CA LEU A 32 -4.61 -5.06 -12.73
C LEU A 32 -3.37 -5.70 -13.36
N SER A 33 -2.19 -5.41 -12.82
CA SER A 33 -0.91 -5.91 -13.33
C SER A 33 -0.30 -6.96 -12.40
N PRO A 34 0.38 -7.98 -12.95
CA PRO A 34 1.11 -8.94 -12.12
C PRO A 34 2.31 -8.28 -11.45
N PHE A 35 2.65 -8.73 -10.25
CA PHE A 35 3.79 -8.24 -9.48
C PHE A 35 4.47 -9.40 -8.75
N ARG A 36 5.69 -9.17 -8.24
CA ARG A 36 6.39 -10.15 -7.39
C ARG A 36 6.00 -9.91 -5.93
N ALA A 37 5.11 -10.73 -5.39
CA ALA A 37 4.75 -10.66 -3.98
C ALA A 37 5.94 -11.02 -3.10
N LEU A 38 6.02 -10.35 -1.95
CA LEU A 38 6.95 -10.68 -0.90
C LEU A 38 6.26 -11.63 0.08
N ARG A 39 6.72 -12.88 0.16
CA ARG A 39 6.07 -13.94 0.93
C ARG A 39 6.97 -14.44 2.05
N PHE A 40 6.37 -14.85 3.16
CA PHE A 40 7.11 -15.62 4.17
C PHE A 40 7.60 -16.93 3.55
N ASP A 41 8.88 -17.25 3.77
CA ASP A 41 9.42 -18.58 3.51
C ASP A 41 9.18 -19.46 4.75
N PRO A 42 8.29 -20.46 4.71
CA PRO A 42 8.02 -21.30 5.89
C PRO A 42 9.25 -22.04 6.40
N ALA A 43 10.25 -22.31 5.54
CA ALA A 43 11.48 -22.98 5.94
C ALA A 43 12.36 -22.11 6.84
N THR A 44 12.22 -20.78 6.76
CA THR A 44 13.01 -19.81 7.53
C THR A 44 12.17 -19.11 8.60
N ALA A 45 10.95 -18.72 8.25
CA ALA A 45 10.06 -17.93 9.09
C ALA A 45 9.19 -18.80 10.04
N GLY A 46 8.94 -20.06 9.71
CA GLY A 46 8.10 -20.98 10.47
C GLY A 46 6.63 -20.96 10.05
N ASP A 47 5.74 -21.30 10.98
CA ASP A 47 4.30 -21.45 10.74
C ASP A 47 3.60 -20.10 10.51
N LEU A 48 3.00 -19.93 9.33
CA LEU A 48 2.27 -18.73 8.93
C LEU A 48 1.22 -18.27 9.95
N ALA A 49 0.56 -19.19 10.67
CA ALA A 49 -0.44 -18.84 11.68
C ALA A 49 0.14 -17.99 12.84
N ALA A 50 1.43 -18.19 13.16
CA ALA A 50 2.14 -17.40 14.16
C ALA A 50 2.67 -16.07 13.59
N LEU A 51 2.75 -15.94 12.27
CA LEU A 51 3.38 -14.81 11.57
C LEU A 51 2.38 -13.73 11.13
N THR A 52 1.12 -14.08 10.92
CA THR A 52 0.07 -13.15 10.51
C THR A 52 -0.56 -12.42 11.70
N SER A 53 -1.31 -11.35 11.42
CA SER A 53 -2.08 -10.60 12.41
C SER A 53 -3.44 -10.20 11.84
N PRO A 54 -4.42 -9.85 12.69
CA PRO A 54 -5.56 -9.05 12.28
C PRO A 54 -5.12 -7.69 11.66
N PRO A 55 -6.05 -6.99 10.99
CA PRO A 55 -5.84 -5.62 10.52
C PRO A 55 -5.39 -4.66 11.65
N TYR A 56 -4.58 -3.67 11.32
CA TYR A 56 -3.99 -2.73 12.29
C TYR A 56 -5.02 -1.93 13.12
N ASP A 57 -6.21 -1.68 12.57
CA ASP A 57 -7.23 -0.80 13.12
C ASP A 57 -8.15 -1.47 14.15
N VAL A 58 -8.02 -2.78 14.34
CA VAL A 58 -8.82 -3.56 15.32
C VAL A 58 -8.01 -4.05 16.51
N LEU A 59 -6.70 -3.77 16.55
CA LEU A 59 -5.79 -4.28 17.57
C LEU A 59 -5.62 -3.30 18.73
N SER A 60 -5.73 -3.83 19.95
CA SER A 60 -5.29 -3.16 21.18
C SER A 60 -3.79 -3.33 21.42
N ASP A 61 -3.23 -2.44 22.25
CA ASP A 61 -1.82 -2.51 22.66
C ASP A 61 -1.39 -3.84 23.29
N ASP A 62 -2.29 -4.48 24.06
CA ASP A 62 -2.04 -5.79 24.66
C ASP A 62 -2.01 -6.91 23.60
N GLU A 63 -2.90 -6.84 22.61
CA GLU A 63 -2.91 -7.80 21.49
C GLU A 63 -1.65 -7.65 20.62
N VAL A 64 -1.20 -6.42 20.36
CA VAL A 64 0.08 -6.17 19.66
C VAL A 64 1.24 -6.80 20.43
N ARG A 65 1.33 -6.59 21.74
CA ARG A 65 2.37 -7.21 22.58
C ARG A 65 2.30 -8.74 22.53
N ALA A 66 1.10 -9.31 22.58
CA ALA A 66 0.91 -10.76 22.49
C ALA A 66 1.36 -11.32 21.13
N LEU A 67 1.03 -10.63 20.03
CA LEU A 67 1.45 -11.00 18.68
C LEU A 67 2.98 -10.91 18.51
N GLU A 68 3.60 -9.85 19.03
CA GLU A 68 5.06 -9.69 19.04
C GLU A 68 5.77 -10.79 19.86
N ALA A 69 5.20 -11.19 21.00
CA ALA A 69 5.73 -12.26 21.83
C ALA A 69 5.54 -13.65 21.21
N ARG A 70 4.51 -13.82 20.36
CA ARG A 70 4.23 -15.08 19.67
C ARG A 70 5.27 -15.42 18.61
N SER A 71 5.83 -14.43 17.93
CA SER A 71 6.93 -14.63 16.98
C SER A 71 7.74 -13.36 16.75
N GLU A 72 9.07 -13.51 16.65
CA GLU A 72 9.98 -12.45 16.22
C GLU A 72 9.70 -11.99 14.78
N HIS A 73 9.08 -12.86 13.96
CA HIS A 73 8.68 -12.59 12.58
C HIS A 73 7.19 -12.25 12.41
N ASN A 74 6.46 -11.94 13.49
CA ASN A 74 5.06 -11.55 13.35
C ASN A 74 4.92 -10.20 12.61
N VAL A 75 4.10 -10.18 11.57
CA VAL A 75 3.89 -9.06 10.65
C VAL A 75 3.39 -7.78 11.33
N VAL A 76 2.82 -7.87 12.54
CA VAL A 76 2.45 -6.71 13.36
C VAL A 76 3.61 -5.73 13.55
N ARG A 77 4.86 -6.24 13.56
CA ARG A 77 6.10 -5.45 13.64
C ARG A 77 6.33 -4.56 12.42
N LEU A 78 5.70 -4.87 11.29
CA LEU A 78 5.74 -4.10 10.06
C LEU A 78 4.49 -3.22 9.90
N ILE A 79 3.30 -3.75 10.16
CA ILE A 79 2.03 -3.02 9.92
C ILE A 79 1.66 -2.06 11.04
N LEU A 80 2.05 -2.36 12.28
CA LEU A 80 1.76 -1.52 13.45
C LEU A 80 3.03 -1.36 14.30
N PRO A 81 4.10 -0.77 13.73
CA PRO A 81 5.37 -0.63 14.42
C PRO A 81 5.23 0.33 15.60
N ARG A 82 5.93 0.02 16.69
CA ARG A 82 5.95 0.84 17.90
C ARG A 82 7.25 1.63 18.01
N ASP A 83 7.14 2.83 18.56
CA ASP A 83 8.31 3.63 18.92
C ASP A 83 9.15 2.87 19.96
N ASP A 84 10.45 3.11 19.98
CA ASP A 84 11.23 2.57 21.10
C ASP A 84 10.97 3.38 22.35
N ALA A 85 10.91 2.68 23.48
CA ALA A 85 10.90 3.32 24.79
C ALA A 85 12.18 4.14 25.05
N ALA A 86 13.25 3.91 24.26
CA ALA A 86 14.54 4.57 24.39
C ALA A 86 14.71 5.83 23.50
N GLY A 87 13.72 6.18 22.65
CA GLY A 87 13.74 7.36 21.78
C GLY A 87 14.82 7.37 20.69
N GLY A 88 15.34 6.21 20.29
CA GLY A 88 16.48 6.06 19.39
C GLY A 88 16.13 5.99 17.90
N GLN A 89 14.95 5.46 17.54
CA GLN A 89 14.54 5.31 16.14
C GLN A 89 13.01 5.44 15.99
N ASP A 90 12.59 6.29 15.04
CA ASP A 90 11.19 6.42 14.60
C ASP A 90 10.61 5.07 14.19
N ARG A 91 9.36 4.79 14.60
CA ARG A 91 8.67 3.51 14.34
C ARG A 91 8.64 3.12 12.86
N TYR A 92 8.51 4.06 11.93
CA TYR A 92 8.47 3.73 10.50
C TYR A 92 9.85 3.37 9.97
N ALA A 93 10.89 4.10 10.40
CA ALA A 93 12.27 3.72 10.12
C ALA A 93 12.60 2.33 10.67
N ARG A 94 12.04 1.96 11.84
CA ARG A 94 12.16 0.60 12.39
C ARG A 94 11.46 -0.43 11.51
N ALA A 95 10.21 -0.21 11.09
CA ALA A 95 9.53 -1.13 10.17
C ALA A 95 10.33 -1.35 8.88
N ALA A 96 10.90 -0.28 8.31
CA ALA A 96 11.73 -0.36 7.12
C ALA A 96 13.02 -1.18 7.36
N ALA A 97 13.66 -1.00 8.52
CA ALA A 97 14.82 -1.80 8.90
C ALA A 97 14.46 -3.28 9.11
N THR A 98 13.36 -3.57 9.80
CA THR A 98 12.84 -4.93 10.00
C THR A 98 12.56 -5.61 8.65
N LEU A 99 11.86 -4.93 7.74
CA LEU A 99 11.56 -5.45 6.40
C LEU A 99 12.84 -5.78 5.62
N ARG A 100 13.85 -4.90 5.67
CA ARG A 100 15.16 -5.16 5.04
C ARG A 100 15.87 -6.35 5.68
N SER A 101 15.83 -6.48 7.00
CA SER A 101 16.44 -7.62 7.73
C SER A 101 15.78 -8.93 7.33
N TRP A 102 14.45 -8.99 7.37
CA TRP A 102 13.69 -10.20 7.00
C TRP A 102 13.93 -10.62 5.55
N ARG A 103 14.14 -9.66 4.63
CA ARG A 103 14.53 -9.96 3.25
C ARG A 103 15.95 -10.52 3.16
N ALA A 104 16.90 -9.92 3.88
CA ALA A 104 18.30 -10.35 3.88
C ALA A 104 18.48 -11.74 4.52
N GLU A 105 17.72 -12.04 5.56
CA GLU A 105 17.71 -13.32 6.28
C GLU A 105 16.91 -14.40 5.54
N GLY A 106 16.13 -14.02 4.52
CA GLY A 106 15.30 -14.94 3.76
C GLY A 106 14.01 -15.35 4.47
N VAL A 107 13.62 -14.65 5.54
CA VAL A 107 12.32 -14.74 6.20
C VAL A 107 11.21 -14.35 5.23
N LEU A 108 11.43 -13.27 4.47
CA LEU A 108 10.57 -12.80 3.40
C LEU A 108 11.30 -12.89 2.05
N ARG A 109 10.70 -13.55 1.05
CA ARG A 109 11.29 -13.69 -0.29
C ARG A 109 10.33 -13.22 -1.37
N PRO A 110 10.82 -12.45 -2.36
CA PRO A 110 10.02 -12.11 -3.52
C PRO A 110 9.80 -13.37 -4.37
N ASP A 111 8.63 -13.51 -4.97
CA ASP A 111 8.41 -14.56 -5.96
C ASP A 111 9.33 -14.38 -7.18
N ASP A 112 9.73 -15.49 -7.80
CA ASP A 112 10.66 -15.51 -8.93
C ASP A 112 10.11 -14.78 -10.17
N VAL A 113 8.80 -14.90 -10.39
CA VAL A 113 8.08 -14.33 -11.54
C VAL A 113 6.93 -13.44 -11.07
N PRO A 114 6.63 -12.34 -11.78
CA PRO A 114 5.45 -11.55 -11.46
C PRO A 114 4.18 -12.37 -11.74
N ALA A 115 3.21 -12.29 -10.83
CA ALA A 115 1.94 -13.02 -10.94
C ALA A 115 0.75 -12.16 -10.50
N LEU A 116 -0.44 -12.56 -10.94
CA LEU A 116 -1.70 -12.25 -10.26
C LEU A 116 -1.97 -13.38 -9.26
N TYR A 117 -2.42 -13.04 -8.06
CA TYR A 117 -2.65 -14.03 -7.01
C TYR A 117 -4.13 -14.23 -6.79
N VAL A 118 -4.56 -15.47 -6.62
CA VAL A 118 -5.90 -15.80 -6.15
C VAL A 118 -5.84 -15.98 -4.64
N TYR A 119 -6.77 -15.36 -3.92
CA TYR A 119 -7.00 -15.66 -2.51
C TYR A 119 -8.38 -16.25 -2.32
N GLU A 120 -8.52 -17.06 -1.26
CA GLU A 120 -9.78 -17.63 -0.80
C GLU A 120 -9.91 -17.38 0.70
N GLN A 121 -11.09 -16.94 1.13
CA GLN A 121 -11.46 -16.73 2.53
C GLN A 121 -12.72 -17.51 2.82
N ALA A 122 -12.67 -18.37 3.84
CA ALA A 122 -13.83 -19.12 4.32
C ALA A 122 -14.31 -18.52 5.65
N ALA A 123 -15.57 -18.09 5.70
CA ALA A 123 -16.21 -17.64 6.91
C ALA A 123 -16.74 -18.83 7.74
N PRO A 124 -16.92 -18.67 9.06
CA PRO A 124 -17.42 -19.76 9.93
C PRO A 124 -18.81 -20.30 9.55
N ASP A 125 -19.62 -19.51 8.84
CA ASP A 125 -20.93 -19.90 8.33
C ASP A 125 -20.87 -20.71 7.01
N GLY A 126 -19.67 -20.98 6.51
CA GLY A 126 -19.43 -21.72 5.28
C GLY A 126 -19.41 -20.86 4.01
N HIS A 127 -19.60 -19.53 4.12
CA HIS A 127 -19.43 -18.64 2.98
C HIS A 127 -17.97 -18.62 2.52
N VAL A 128 -17.75 -18.77 1.21
CA VAL A 128 -16.41 -18.71 0.60
C VAL A 128 -16.34 -17.52 -0.33
N GLN A 129 -15.39 -16.63 -0.07
CA GLN A 129 -15.06 -15.50 -0.90
C GLN A 129 -13.73 -15.75 -1.61
N ARG A 130 -13.70 -15.54 -2.93
CA ARG A 130 -12.47 -15.58 -3.73
C ARG A 130 -12.25 -14.23 -4.39
N GLY A 131 -10.99 -13.87 -4.56
CA GLY A 131 -10.62 -12.64 -5.24
C GLY A 131 -9.23 -12.69 -5.83
N LEU A 132 -8.90 -11.63 -6.57
CA LEU A 132 -7.60 -11.42 -7.17
C LEU A 132 -6.82 -10.36 -6.39
N LEU A 133 -5.51 -10.57 -6.28
CA LEU A 133 -4.54 -9.60 -5.82
C LEU A 133 -3.60 -9.26 -6.98
N GLY A 134 -3.38 -7.97 -7.21
CA GLY A 134 -2.49 -7.45 -8.24
C GLY A 134 -2.21 -5.97 -8.03
N ALA A 135 -1.26 -5.43 -8.79
CA ALA A 135 -0.97 -4.00 -8.77
C ALA A 135 -2.06 -3.24 -9.54
N LEU A 136 -2.79 -2.39 -8.82
CA LEU A 136 -3.87 -1.59 -9.37
C LEU A 136 -3.32 -0.35 -10.09
N GLY A 137 -3.70 -0.17 -11.35
CA GLY A 137 -3.48 1.10 -12.05
C GLY A 137 -4.42 2.18 -11.51
N LEU A 138 -3.85 3.26 -10.97
CA LEU A 138 -4.62 4.42 -10.50
C LEU A 138 -4.88 5.40 -11.65
N THR A 139 -6.10 5.91 -11.71
CA THR A 139 -6.52 6.98 -12.60
C THR A 139 -6.99 8.18 -11.79
N PRO A 140 -7.05 9.39 -12.37
CA PRO A 140 -7.75 10.51 -11.77
C PRO A 140 -9.16 10.11 -11.30
N ALA A 141 -9.60 10.65 -10.17
CA ALA A 141 -10.88 10.28 -9.56
C ALA A 141 -12.08 10.65 -10.47
N GLU A 142 -11.95 11.71 -11.26
CA GLU A 142 -12.95 12.13 -12.23
C GLU A 142 -13.18 11.14 -13.39
N ASP A 143 -12.27 10.18 -13.59
CA ASP A 143 -12.45 9.12 -14.59
C ASP A 143 -13.38 8.00 -14.07
N GLU A 144 -13.71 7.99 -12.76
CA GLU A 144 -14.64 7.05 -12.11
C GLU A 144 -14.34 5.54 -12.34
N ILE A 145 -13.11 5.20 -12.74
CA ILE A 145 -12.66 3.81 -12.93
C ILE A 145 -12.42 3.10 -11.61
N VAL A 146 -11.81 3.81 -10.64
CA VAL A 146 -11.66 3.37 -9.25
C VAL A 146 -12.31 4.44 -8.38
N LEU A 147 -13.40 4.07 -7.71
CA LEU A 147 -14.09 4.99 -6.82
C LEU A 147 -13.33 5.11 -5.48
N PRO A 148 -13.07 6.33 -4.98
CA PRO A 148 -12.42 6.51 -3.69
C PRO A 148 -13.32 6.05 -2.55
N HIS A 149 -12.71 5.59 -1.46
CA HIS A 149 -13.45 5.28 -0.24
C HIS A 149 -14.06 6.57 0.33
N GLU A 150 -15.35 6.52 0.66
CA GLU A 150 -16.03 7.63 1.33
C GLU A 150 -15.60 7.74 2.81
N ASN A 151 -15.71 8.92 3.40
CA ASN A 151 -15.52 9.15 4.85
C ASN A 151 -14.14 8.77 5.39
N THR A 152 -13.08 8.91 4.59
CA THR A 152 -11.70 8.70 5.07
C THR A 152 -11.33 9.68 6.19
N MET A 153 -10.62 9.19 7.19
CA MET A 153 -10.06 10.03 8.26
C MET A 153 -8.64 10.48 7.91
N ALA A 154 -8.39 11.80 7.97
CA ALA A 154 -7.10 12.36 7.59
C ALA A 154 -5.90 11.80 8.41
N GLY A 155 -6.12 11.53 9.71
CA GLY A 155 -5.11 10.96 10.59
C GLY A 155 -4.58 9.60 10.09
N PRO A 156 -5.43 8.55 10.02
CA PRO A 156 -5.07 7.26 9.45
C PRO A 156 -4.48 7.34 8.04
N VAL A 157 -5.02 8.19 7.16
CA VAL A 157 -4.45 8.36 5.80
C VAL A 157 -3.00 8.85 5.85
N SER A 158 -2.72 9.90 6.64
CA SER A 158 -1.36 10.43 6.78
C SER A 158 -0.40 9.45 7.47
N ASP A 159 -0.89 8.70 8.45
CA ASP A 159 -0.14 7.68 9.18
C ASP A 159 0.30 6.53 8.25
N ARG A 160 -0.66 5.96 7.50
CA ARG A 160 -0.39 4.90 6.53
C ARG A 160 0.52 5.37 5.40
N LEU A 161 0.33 6.59 4.90
CA LEU A 161 1.22 7.17 3.87
C LEU A 161 2.66 7.27 4.39
N ALA A 162 2.86 7.71 5.64
CA ALA A 162 4.19 7.80 6.24
C ALA A 162 4.85 6.41 6.39
N LEU A 163 4.08 5.40 6.84
CA LEU A 163 4.55 4.01 6.91
C LEU A 163 4.97 3.50 5.53
N TYR A 164 4.08 3.57 4.53
CA TYR A 164 4.32 3.07 3.17
C TYR A 164 5.48 3.79 2.48
N THR A 165 5.64 5.08 2.72
CA THR A 165 6.80 5.85 2.24
C THR A 165 8.10 5.33 2.84
N ALA A 166 8.10 4.94 4.11
CA ALA A 166 9.31 4.44 4.78
C ALA A 166 9.66 3.00 4.39
N VAL A 167 8.66 2.12 4.26
CA VAL A 167 8.88 0.69 3.96
C VAL A 167 8.99 0.38 2.47
N GLU A 168 8.51 1.28 1.60
CA GLU A 168 8.44 1.10 0.14
C GLU A 168 7.78 -0.23 -0.27
N ALA A 169 6.75 -0.63 0.47
CA ALA A 169 5.98 -1.85 0.25
C ALA A 169 4.53 -1.64 0.68
N ASP A 170 3.60 -2.24 -0.06
CA ASP A 170 2.20 -2.36 0.38
C ASP A 170 2.10 -3.61 1.27
N LEU A 171 1.86 -3.37 2.56
CA LEU A 171 1.78 -4.41 3.59
C LEU A 171 0.34 -4.78 3.93
N GLU A 172 -0.63 -3.94 3.55
CA GLU A 172 -2.04 -4.09 3.87
C GLU A 172 -2.87 -3.71 2.63
N PRO A 173 -3.02 -4.66 1.67
CA PRO A 173 -3.68 -4.38 0.41
C PRO A 173 -5.10 -3.88 0.59
N ILE A 174 -5.48 -2.87 -0.20
CA ILE A 174 -6.84 -2.32 -0.19
C ILE A 174 -7.82 -3.34 -0.75
N PHE A 175 -8.90 -3.58 -0.01
CA PHE A 175 -10.00 -4.40 -0.45
C PHE A 175 -10.92 -3.64 -1.40
N LEU A 176 -11.19 -4.22 -2.56
CA LEU A 176 -12.07 -3.64 -3.59
C LEU A 176 -13.25 -4.57 -3.86
N VAL A 177 -14.40 -3.96 -4.14
CA VAL A 177 -15.60 -4.64 -4.61
C VAL A 177 -15.87 -4.21 -6.05
N TYR A 178 -16.36 -5.13 -6.87
CA TYR A 178 -16.75 -4.89 -8.25
C TYR A 178 -18.05 -5.66 -8.54
N ASP A 179 -18.81 -5.23 -9.55
CA ASP A 179 -20.14 -5.80 -9.87
C ASP A 179 -20.12 -7.28 -10.31
N GLY A 180 -18.94 -7.88 -10.46
CA GLY A 180 -18.78 -9.26 -10.92
C GLY A 180 -18.89 -9.40 -12.44
N GLY A 181 -18.66 -10.62 -12.92
CA GLY A 181 -18.64 -10.96 -14.34
C GLY A 181 -17.29 -10.66 -15.03
N GLY A 182 -17.18 -11.10 -16.28
CA GLY A 182 -15.99 -10.89 -17.10
C GLY A 182 -14.77 -11.71 -16.67
N ALA A 183 -13.60 -11.30 -17.15
CA ALA A 183 -12.36 -12.07 -17.02
C ALA A 183 -11.89 -12.23 -15.57
N ALA A 184 -12.07 -11.21 -14.72
CA ALA A 184 -11.66 -11.26 -13.31
C ALA A 184 -12.48 -12.31 -12.53
N SER A 185 -13.80 -12.32 -12.67
CA SER A 185 -14.64 -13.35 -12.05
C SER A 185 -14.37 -14.73 -12.62
N ALA A 186 -14.16 -14.86 -13.93
CA ALA A 186 -13.84 -16.15 -14.56
C ALA A 186 -12.50 -16.72 -14.08
N ALA A 187 -11.54 -15.89 -13.71
CA ALA A 187 -10.24 -16.33 -13.20
C ALA A 187 -10.29 -16.89 -11.77
N VAL A 188 -11.37 -16.62 -11.02
CA VAL A 188 -11.52 -17.05 -9.61
C VAL A 188 -12.77 -17.91 -9.35
N ALA A 189 -13.55 -18.21 -10.39
CA ALA A 189 -14.70 -19.10 -10.34
C ALA A 189 -14.26 -20.55 -10.10
#